data_AF-A0AAV0X4D0-F1
#
_entry.id   AF-A0AAV0X4D0-F1
#
_cell.length_a   1.000
_cell.length_b   1.000
_cell.length_c   1.000
_cell.angle_alpha   90.00
_cell.angle_beta   90.00
_cell.angle_gamma   90.00
#
_symmetry.space_group_name_H-M   'P 1'
#
loop_
_entity.id
_entity.type
_entity.pdbx_description
1 polymer ?
#
loop_
_entity_poly.entity_id
_entity_poly.type
_entity_poly.pdbx_seq_one_letter_code
_entity_poly.pdbx_strand_id
1 'polypeptide(L)'
;MALAGINEENVLQENTTIRSIDATYAVHKIIGTGRFSCVYNATEVGTGNPVVIKASNDSDSSRRLDRKLYLKELDFLNKLNSSQLRARYVQLRDTVMLKSGMLCFVMERLSTTLQAVLRNIGPLPMCMCRPIVRQIAQGTCTTLIPGNNILCKM
;
A
#
# COMPACT_ATOMS: atom_id res chain seq x y z
N MET A 1 -31.63 23.93 15.23
CA MET A 1 -31.34 22.62 14.61
C MET A 1 -30.12 22.79 13.73
N ALA A 2 -28.95 22.40 14.21
CA ALA A 2 -27.70 22.48 13.44
C ALA A 2 -27.56 21.20 12.61
N LEU A 3 -27.60 21.33 11.28
CA LEU A 3 -27.10 20.28 10.40
C LEU A 3 -25.60 20.19 10.62
N ALA A 4 -25.15 19.10 11.25
CA ALA A 4 -23.74 18.79 11.35
C ALA A 4 -23.18 18.63 9.93
N GLY A 5 -22.09 19.34 9.66
CA GLY A 5 -21.42 19.39 8.38
C GLY A 5 -21.11 17.99 7.85
N ILE A 6 -21.29 17.86 6.54
CA ILE A 6 -20.81 16.74 5.76
C ILE A 6 -19.28 16.73 5.97
N ASN A 7 -18.76 15.73 6.68
CA ASN A 7 -17.31 15.56 6.80
C ASN A 7 -16.79 15.12 5.42
N GLU A 8 -16.35 16.10 4.64
CA GLU A 8 -15.76 15.99 3.29
C GLU A 8 -14.33 15.39 3.29
N GLU A 9 -14.04 14.44 4.17
CA GLU A 9 -12.76 13.73 4.15
C GLU A 9 -13.01 12.24 3.88
N ASN A 10 -12.95 11.85 2.61
CA ASN A 10 -12.94 10.47 2.13
C ASN A 10 -11.60 9.78 2.46
N VAL A 11 -11.25 9.80 3.75
CA VAL A 11 -10.03 9.27 4.34
C VAL A 11 -10.44 8.13 5.28
N LEU A 12 -9.70 7.02 5.26
CA LEU A 12 -9.95 5.93 6.18
C LEU A 12 -9.68 6.42 7.60
N GLN A 13 -10.69 6.38 8.47
CA GLN A 13 -10.55 6.90 9.82
C GLN A 13 -9.64 6.02 10.67
N GLU A 14 -8.74 6.65 11.43
CA GLU A 14 -7.88 5.97 12.39
C GLU A 14 -8.72 5.34 13.52
N ASN A 15 -8.23 4.26 14.12
CA ASN A 15 -8.91 3.49 15.17
C ASN A 15 -10.24 2.86 14.75
N THR A 16 -10.44 2.66 13.44
CA THR A 16 -11.57 1.90 12.90
C THR A 16 -11.19 0.46 12.60
N THR A 17 -12.19 -0.38 12.39
CA THR A 17 -11.99 -1.74 11.90
C THR A 17 -12.54 -1.88 10.48
N ILE A 18 -11.74 -2.44 9.58
CA ILE A 18 -12.19 -2.85 8.25
C ILE A 18 -12.19 -4.37 8.16
N ARG A 19 -13.07 -4.92 7.32
CA ARG A 19 -13.27 -6.36 7.23
C ARG A 19 -13.33 -6.80 5.78
N SER A 20 -12.59 -7.86 5.46
CA SER A 20 -12.72 -8.63 4.23
C SER A 20 -13.61 -9.85 4.46
N ILE A 21 -13.65 -10.73 3.47
CA ILE A 21 -14.32 -12.03 3.58
C ILE A 21 -13.60 -12.91 4.62
N ASP A 22 -12.26 -12.86 4.63
CA ASP A 22 -11.42 -13.81 5.35
C ASP A 22 -10.92 -13.27 6.70
N ALA A 23 -10.78 -11.95 6.84
CA ALA A 23 -10.11 -11.34 7.99
C ALA A 23 -10.72 -9.99 8.40
N THR A 24 -10.38 -9.57 9.62
CA THR A 24 -10.71 -8.24 10.15
C THR A 24 -9.43 -7.52 10.54
N TYR A 25 -9.35 -6.23 10.28
CA TYR A 25 -8.16 -5.43 10.48
C TYR A 25 -8.49 -4.19 11.31
N ALA A 26 -7.72 -3.94 12.36
CA ALA A 26 -7.73 -2.71 13.12
C ALA A 26 -6.79 -1.70 12.45
N VAL A 27 -7.34 -0.57 12.02
CA VAL A 27 -6.63 0.55 11.41
C VAL A 27 -6.09 1.43 12.53
N HIS A 28 -4.79 1.70 12.51
CA HIS A 28 -4.15 2.60 13.48
C HIS A 28 -3.91 3.95 12.81
N LYS A 29 -2.66 4.42 12.82
CA LYS A 29 -2.26 5.72 12.29
C LYS A 29 -1.86 5.71 10.82
N ILE A 30 -1.99 6.85 10.17
CA ILE A 30 -1.35 7.11 8.86
C ILE A 30 0.18 7.05 9.00
N ILE A 31 0.84 6.35 8.08
CA ILE A 31 2.30 6.24 7.98
C ILE A 31 2.86 6.78 6.66
N GLY A 32 2.00 7.09 5.70
CA GLY A 32 2.38 7.73 4.44
C GLY A 32 1.18 8.29 3.71
N THR A 33 1.36 9.48 3.14
CA THR A 33 0.32 10.14 2.35
C THR A 33 0.89 10.42 0.97
N GLY A 34 0.21 9.91 -0.05
CA GLY A 34 0.47 10.23 -1.45
C GLY A 34 -0.66 11.04 -2.04
N ARG A 35 -0.46 11.53 -3.26
CA ARG A 35 -1.48 12.28 -4.01
C ARG A 35 -2.77 11.49 -4.22
N PHE A 36 -2.66 10.17 -4.44
CA PHE A 36 -3.78 9.30 -4.85
C PHE A 36 -4.17 8.27 -3.80
N SER A 37 -3.41 8.17 -2.70
CA SER A 37 -3.62 7.15 -1.68
C SER A 37 -2.99 7.52 -0.36
N CYS A 38 -3.60 7.08 0.73
CA CYS A 38 -3.04 7.09 2.07
C CYS A 38 -2.67 5.67 2.51
N VAL A 39 -1.63 5.57 3.32
CA VAL A 39 -1.07 4.32 3.81
C VAL A 39 -1.14 4.33 5.34
N TYR A 40 -1.75 3.31 5.92
CA TYR A 40 -2.04 3.19 7.34
C TYR A 40 -1.29 2.01 7.94
N ASN A 41 -0.78 2.19 9.15
CA ASN A 41 -0.37 1.07 9.98
C ASN A 41 -1.62 0.35 10.47
N ALA A 42 -1.61 -0.98 10.48
CA ALA A 42 -2.76 -1.75 10.89
C ALA A 42 -2.34 -3.11 11.48
N THR A 43 -3.31 -3.80 12.08
CA THR A 43 -3.10 -5.12 12.67
C THR A 43 -4.27 -6.03 12.31
N GLU A 44 -3.97 -7.26 11.92
CA GLU A 44 -4.98 -8.30 11.75
C GLU A 44 -5.55 -8.72 13.12
N VAL A 45 -6.86 -8.60 13.27
CA VAL A 45 -7.59 -8.95 14.47
C VAL A 45 -7.63 -10.48 14.59
N GLY A 46 -7.31 -10.99 15.78
CA GLY A 46 -7.23 -12.43 16.06
C GLY A 46 -5.79 -12.94 16.06
N THR A 47 -5.02 -12.70 14.99
CA THR A 47 -3.62 -13.14 14.92
C THR A 47 -2.64 -12.13 15.54
N GLY A 48 -3.01 -10.85 15.57
CA GLY A 48 -2.10 -9.76 15.98
C GLY A 48 -1.02 -9.44 14.95
N ASN A 49 -1.10 -9.99 13.73
CA ASN A 49 -0.08 -9.79 12.71
C ASN A 49 -0.04 -8.31 12.24
N PRO A 50 1.15 -7.67 12.23
CA PRO A 50 1.28 -6.31 11.73
C PRO A 50 1.14 -6.28 10.20
N VAL A 51 0.33 -5.37 9.70
CA VAL A 51 0.07 -5.15 8.28
C VAL A 51 0.04 -3.66 7.94
N VAL A 52 0.01 -3.36 6.65
CA VAL A 52 -0.18 -2.02 6.12
C VAL A 52 -1.41 -2.00 5.25
N ILE A 53 -2.22 -0.94 5.36
CA ILE A 53 -3.38 -0.75 4.50
C ILE A 53 -3.11 0.45 3.60
N LYS A 54 -3.12 0.27 2.29
CA LYS A 54 -3.11 1.35 1.31
C LYS A 54 -4.54 1.57 0.83
N ALA A 55 -5.11 2.75 1.12
CA ALA A 55 -6.46 3.15 0.72
C ALA A 55 -6.39 4.29 -0.30
N SER A 56 -7.30 4.28 -1.28
CA SER A 56 -7.40 5.35 -2.28
C SER A 56 -7.93 6.65 -1.68
N ASN A 57 -7.36 7.79 -2.07
CA ASN A 57 -7.97 9.09 -1.77
C ASN A 57 -9.09 9.32 -2.80
N ASP A 58 -10.34 9.05 -2.43
CA ASP A 58 -11.48 9.24 -3.33
C ASP A 58 -11.93 10.70 -3.27
N SER A 59 -11.28 11.59 -4.03
CA SER A 59 -11.79 12.95 -4.25
C SER A 59 -12.62 12.93 -5.54
N ASP A 60 -13.94 13.09 -5.39
CA ASP A 60 -14.95 13.06 -6.45
C ASP A 60 -14.51 13.70 -7.78
N SER A 61 -14.36 12.89 -8.84
CA SER A 61 -14.67 13.22 -10.25
C SER A 61 -14.23 12.15 -11.27
N SER A 62 -13.33 11.21 -10.92
CA SER A 62 -12.78 10.22 -11.86
C SER A 62 -13.05 8.74 -11.51
N ARG A 63 -14.10 8.45 -10.74
CA ARG A 63 -14.48 7.10 -10.22
C ARG A 63 -14.30 5.92 -11.19
N ARG A 64 -14.48 6.11 -12.51
CA ARG A 64 -14.30 5.05 -13.52
C ARG A 64 -12.85 4.84 -13.96
N LEU A 65 -12.08 5.92 -14.11
CA LEU A 65 -10.67 5.84 -14.52
C LEU A 65 -9.82 5.30 -13.38
N ASP A 66 -10.05 5.79 -12.17
CA ASP A 66 -9.31 5.34 -10.99
C ASP A 66 -9.60 3.86 -10.71
N ARG A 67 -10.88 3.45 -10.73
CA ARG A 67 -11.23 2.03 -10.51
C ARG A 67 -10.56 1.08 -11.53
N LYS A 68 -10.43 1.47 -12.80
CA LYS A 68 -9.72 0.65 -13.80
C LYS A 68 -8.24 0.54 -13.49
N LEU A 69 -7.60 1.63 -13.06
CA LEU A 69 -6.19 1.62 -12.66
C LEU A 69 -5.98 0.78 -11.39
N TYR A 70 -6.88 0.91 -10.41
CA TYR A 70 -6.88 0.09 -9.19
C TYR A 70 -7.04 -1.41 -9.49
N LEU A 71 -7.96 -1.79 -10.38
CA LEU A 71 -8.13 -3.19 -10.78
C LEU A 71 -6.91 -3.73 -11.53
N LYS A 72 -6.25 -2.90 -12.36
CA LYS A 72 -4.98 -3.27 -13.00
C LYS A 72 -3.87 -3.46 -11.97
N GLU A 73 -3.77 -2.58 -10.98
CA GLU A 73 -2.81 -2.72 -9.88
C GLU A 73 -3.07 -4.02 -9.09
N LEU A 74 -4.33 -4.31 -8.76
CA LEU A 74 -4.71 -5.53 -8.06
C LEU A 74 -4.35 -6.80 -8.85
N ASP A 75 -4.70 -6.86 -10.14
CA ASP A 75 -4.36 -7.99 -11.01
C ASP A 75 -2.84 -8.20 -11.09
N PHE A 76 -2.10 -7.11 -11.21
CA PHE A 76 -0.64 -7.14 -11.24
C PHE A 76 -0.04 -7.62 -9.91
N LEU A 77 -0.51 -7.10 -8.77
CA LEU A 77 -0.05 -7.53 -7.45
C LEU A 77 -0.36 -9.01 -7.19
N ASN A 78 -1.53 -9.49 -7.62
CA ASN A 78 -1.89 -10.91 -7.52
C ASN A 78 -0.96 -11.81 -8.36
N LYS A 79 -0.58 -11.38 -9.57
CA LYS A 79 0.41 -12.09 -10.39
C LYS A 79 1.81 -12.09 -9.75
N LEU A 80 2.19 -11.01 -9.09
CA LEU A 80 3.48 -10.95 -8.38
C LEU A 80 3.51 -11.87 -7.15
N ASN A 81 2.40 -12.01 -6.44
CA ASN A 81 2.31 -12.91 -5.28
C ASN A 81 2.57 -14.38 -5.63
N SER A 82 2.14 -14.82 -6.83
CA SER A 82 2.37 -16.19 -7.32
C SER A 82 3.70 -16.36 -8.07
N SER A 83 4.44 -15.27 -8.30
CA SER A 83 5.72 -15.29 -9.00
C SER A 83 6.88 -15.77 -8.10
N GLN A 84 7.90 -16.36 -8.72
CA GLN A 84 9.19 -16.66 -8.06
C GLN A 84 9.86 -15.41 -7.48
N LEU A 85 9.46 -14.22 -7.92
CA LEU A 85 9.99 -12.94 -7.47
C LEU A 85 9.26 -12.35 -6.26
N ARG A 86 8.27 -13.05 -5.67
CA ARG A 86 7.49 -12.58 -4.50
C ARG A 86 8.32 -12.10 -3.31
N ALA A 87 9.56 -12.57 -3.18
CA ALA A 87 10.47 -12.17 -2.11
C ALA A 87 11.06 -10.76 -2.33
N ARG A 88 10.99 -10.21 -3.55
CA ARG A 88 11.58 -8.92 -3.92
C ARG A 88 10.60 -7.76 -3.84
N TYR A 89 9.30 -8.05 -3.79
CA TYR A 89 8.23 -7.08 -3.76
C TYR A 89 7.44 -7.15 -2.46
N VAL A 90 6.77 -6.04 -2.14
CA VAL A 90 5.72 -6.02 -1.12
C VAL A 90 4.59 -6.95 -1.55
N GLN A 91 4.23 -7.88 -0.67
CA GLN A 91 3.19 -8.87 -0.87
C GLN A 91 1.84 -8.29 -0.49
N LEU A 92 0.89 -8.44 -1.41
CA LEU A 92 -0.51 -8.21 -1.14
C LEU A 92 -1.04 -9.41 -0.34
N ARG A 93 -1.66 -9.19 0.81
CA ARG A 93 -2.25 -10.24 1.63
C ARG A 93 -3.74 -10.38 1.38
N ASP A 94 -4.42 -9.24 1.22
CA ASP A 94 -5.87 -9.18 1.10
C ASP A 94 -6.31 -7.89 0.41
N THR A 95 -7.55 -7.85 -0.05
CA THR A 95 -8.20 -6.67 -0.62
C THR A 95 -9.55 -6.45 0.04
N VAL A 96 -9.76 -5.24 0.57
CA VAL A 96 -11.01 -4.85 1.22
C VAL A 96 -11.72 -3.81 0.36
N MET A 97 -13.00 -4.02 0.07
CA MET A 97 -13.86 -3.01 -0.52
C MET A 97 -14.82 -2.49 0.54
N LEU A 98 -14.70 -1.20 0.87
CA LEU A 98 -15.57 -0.57 1.87
C LEU A 98 -16.95 -0.29 1.28
N LYS A 99 -17.93 -0.07 2.16
CA LYS A 99 -19.31 0.30 1.76
C LYS A 99 -19.36 1.60 0.97
N SER A 100 -18.40 2.50 1.17
CA SER A 100 -18.24 3.73 0.39
C SER A 100 -17.82 3.47 -1.06
N GLY A 101 -17.39 2.26 -1.41
CA GLY A 101 -16.80 1.92 -2.70
C GLY A 101 -15.28 2.07 -2.75
N MET A 102 -14.67 2.58 -1.66
CA MET A 102 -13.21 2.70 -1.54
C MET A 102 -12.54 1.32 -1.47
N LEU A 103 -11.55 1.12 -2.33
CA LEU A 103 -10.72 -0.10 -2.35
C LEU A 103 -9.48 0.11 -1.49
N CYS A 104 -9.18 -0.91 -0.68
CA CYS A 104 -8.05 -0.94 0.23
C CYS A 104 -7.21 -2.19 -0.04
N PHE A 105 -5.90 -2.03 -0.16
CA PHE A 105 -4.95 -3.11 -0.27
C PHE A 105 -4.30 -3.38 1.08
N VAL A 106 -4.44 -4.60 1.58
CA VAL A 106 -3.75 -5.06 2.78
C VAL A 106 -2.45 -5.69 2.36
N MET A 107 -1.34 -5.15 2.86
CA MET A 107 0.01 -5.54 2.48
C MET A 107 0.82 -5.91 3.71
N GLU A 108 1.94 -6.63 3.50
CA GLU A 108 2.88 -6.86 4.60
C GLU A 108 3.49 -5.56 5.13
N ARG A 109 3.82 -5.54 6.43
CA ARG A 109 4.55 -4.43 7.04
C ARG A 109 6.05 -4.60 6.85
N LEU A 110 6.68 -3.70 6.09
CA LEU A 110 8.13 -3.55 6.03
C LEU A 110 8.64 -2.60 7.10
N SER A 111 9.85 -2.77 7.63
CA SER A 111 10.36 -1.96 8.73
C SER A 111 10.55 -0.47 8.38
N THR A 112 11.18 -0.18 7.23
CA THR A 112 11.58 1.18 6.84
C THR A 112 11.60 1.35 5.31
N THR A 113 11.80 2.58 4.84
CA THR A 113 12.01 2.92 3.42
C THR A 113 13.46 3.32 3.18
N LEU A 114 13.97 3.15 1.96
CA LEU A 114 15.33 3.62 1.62
C LEU A 114 15.51 5.10 1.88
N GLN A 115 14.48 5.90 1.59
CA GLN A 115 14.52 7.33 1.79
C GLN A 115 14.74 7.67 3.27
N ALA A 116 14.06 6.96 4.18
CA ALA A 116 14.26 7.14 5.62
C ALA A 116 15.68 6.72 6.04
N VAL A 117 16.19 5.61 5.50
CA VAL A 117 17.57 5.17 5.76
C VAL A 117 18.59 6.21 5.30
N LEU A 118 18.46 6.72 4.06
CA LEU A 118 19.35 7.72 3.50
C LEU A 118 19.30 9.05 4.25
N ARG A 119 18.13 9.44 4.77
CA ARG A 119 17.99 10.63 5.61
C ARG A 119 18.68 10.48 6.97
N ASN A 120 18.63 9.30 7.56
CA ASN A 120 19.19 9.06 8.89
C ASN A 120 20.70 8.78 8.88
N ILE A 121 21.18 8.04 7.88
CA ILE A 121 22.58 7.57 7.82
C ILE A 121 23.42 8.40 6.84
N GLY A 122 22.78 9.07 5.87
CA GLY A 122 23.45 9.76 4.77
C GLY A 122 23.71 8.84 3.58
N PRO A 123 24.66 9.19 2.70
CA PRO A 123 24.99 8.41 1.51
C PRO A 123 25.41 6.98 1.89
N LEU A 124 24.84 5.99 1.20
CA LEU A 124 25.20 4.59 1.42
C LEU A 124 26.54 4.25 0.74
N PRO A 125 27.40 3.46 1.40
CA PRO A 125 28.60 2.92 0.76
C PRO A 125 28.25 2.07 -0.47
N MET A 126 29.13 2.08 -1.48
CA MET A 126 28.91 1.34 -2.74
C MET A 126 28.66 -0.16 -2.54
N CYS A 127 29.25 -0.76 -1.51
CA CYS A 127 29.03 -2.17 -1.17
C CYS A 127 27.57 -2.46 -0.76
N MET A 128 26.86 -1.49 -0.18
CA MET A 128 25.44 -1.60 0.15
C MET A 128 24.55 -1.18 -1.03
N CYS A 129 24.98 -0.21 -1.83
CA CYS A 129 24.23 0.21 -3.02
C CYS A 129 24.09 -0.91 -4.06
N ARG A 130 25.15 -1.68 -4.30
CA ARG A 130 25.17 -2.72 -5.34
C ARG A 130 24.06 -3.79 -5.19
N PRO A 131 23.85 -4.43 -4.02
CA PRO A 131 22.77 -5.39 -3.86
C PRO A 131 21.38 -4.74 -3.97
N ILE A 132 21.20 -3.51 -3.45
CA ILE A 132 19.94 -2.77 -3.54
C ILE A 132 19.59 -2.48 -5.01
N VAL A 133 20.53 -1.93 -5.77
CA VAL A 133 20.35 -1.63 -7.19
C VAL A 133 20.10 -2.91 -7.98
N ARG A 134 20.81 -4.01 -7.67
CA ARG A 134 20.57 -5.30 -8.32
C ARG A 134 19.16 -5.81 -8.04
N GLN A 135 18.66 -5.69 -6.81
CA GLN A 135 17.31 -6.10 -6.46
C GLN A 135 16.25 -5.25 -7.16
N ILE A 136 16.44 -3.93 -7.21
CA ILE A 136 15.57 -3.01 -7.94
C ILE A 136 15.59 -3.35 -9.43
N ALA A 137 16.76 -3.52 -10.04
CA ALA A 137 16.90 -3.85 -11.46
C ALA A 137 16.26 -5.19 -11.81
N GLN A 138 16.43 -6.22 -10.96
CA GLN A 138 15.77 -7.51 -11.14
C GLN A 138 14.25 -7.37 -11.03
N GLY A 139 13.78 -6.48 -10.16
CA GLY A 139 12.36 -6.17 -10.06
C GLY A 139 11.84 -5.43 -11.31
N THR A 140 12.45 -4.32 -11.68
CA THR A 140 11.98 -3.47 -12.80
C THR A 140 12.16 -4.11 -14.17
N CYS A 141 13.24 -4.87 -14.39
CA CYS A 141 13.50 -5.56 -15.66
C CYS A 141 12.45 -6.65 -15.96
N THR A 142 11.82 -7.22 -14.93
CA THR A 142 10.74 -8.20 -15.08
C THR A 142 9.35 -7.58 -15.12
N THR A 143 9.23 -6.26 -14.90
CA THR A 143 7.95 -5.54 -14.72
C THR A 143 7.81 -4.33 -15.63
N LEU A 144 8.41 -4.33 -16.84
CA LEU A 144 8.21 -3.30 -17.88
C LEU A 144 6.73 -3.17 -18.28
N ILE A 145 5.97 -2.45 -17.45
CA ILE A 145 4.67 -1.83 -17.69
C ILE A 145 4.81 -0.41 -17.13
N PRO A 146 4.60 0.63 -17.95
CA PRO A 146 4.87 2.00 -17.54
C PRO A 146 3.79 2.50 -16.56
N GLY A 147 4.21 3.07 -15.43
CA GLY A 147 3.36 4.03 -14.68
C GLY A 147 3.20 3.85 -13.17
N ASN A 148 3.69 2.78 -12.53
CA ASN A 148 3.40 2.55 -11.10
C ASN A 148 4.67 2.60 -10.23
N ASN A 149 4.65 3.44 -9.20
CA ASN A 149 5.65 3.46 -8.12
C ASN A 149 5.52 2.18 -7.28
N ILE A 150 6.30 1.15 -7.62
CA ILE A 150 6.36 -0.11 -6.87
C ILE A 150 7.45 0.01 -5.80
N LEU A 151 7.08 -0.29 -4.55
CA LEU A 151 8.01 -0.36 -3.44
C LEU A 151 8.75 -1.71 -3.48
N CYS A 152 10.02 -1.69 -3.88
CA CYS A 152 10.91 -2.84 -3.76
C CYS A 152 11.24 -3.09 -2.27
N LYS A 153 11.33 -4.35 -1.87
CA LYS A 153 11.85 -4.72 -0.54
C LYS A 153 13.33 -4.36 -0.43
N MET A 154 13.77 -3.95 0.76
CA MET A 154 15.18 -3.76 1.12
C MET A 154 15.52 -4.55 2.35
#